data_AF-A0A521IIW1-F1
#
_entry.id   AF-A0A521IIW1-F1
#
_cell.length_a   1.000
_cell.length_b   1.000
_cell.length_c   1.000
_cell.angle_alpha   90.00
_cell.angle_beta   90.00
_cell.angle_gamma   90.00
#
_symmetry.space_group_name_H-M   'P 1'
#
loop_
_entity.id
_entity.type
_entity.pdbx_description
1 polymer ?
#
loop_
_entity_poly.entity_id
_entity_poly.type
_entity_poly.pdbx_seq_one_letter_code
_entity_poly.pdbx_strand_id
1 'polypeptide(L)'
;MANDPKSLVMRLAKKQVGSDSSFGEVVVFGDGPVEIREAKKAGFLSVGIVSDERQRFGINKAKRERLILAGSDLLMPDYSWSSDLARALGWETQ
;
A
#
# COMPACT_ATOMS: atom_id res chain seq x y z
N MET A 1 7.54 18.25 -14.89
CA MET A 1 6.65 17.22 -14.30
C MET A 1 6.59 17.51 -12.81
N ALA A 2 5.61 18.30 -12.37
CA ALA A 2 5.67 19.09 -11.14
C ALA A 2 4.52 18.74 -10.19
N ASN A 3 4.86 18.44 -8.93
CA ASN A 3 4.01 18.55 -7.73
C ASN A 3 2.61 17.90 -7.74
N ASP A 4 2.46 16.65 -8.15
CA ASP A 4 1.26 15.90 -7.71
C ASP A 4 1.38 15.62 -6.18
N PRO A 5 0.35 15.91 -5.36
CA PRO A 5 0.41 15.74 -3.91
C PRO A 5 0.84 14.34 -3.46
N LYS A 6 0.49 13.28 -4.21
CA LYS A 6 0.82 11.90 -3.83
C LYS A 6 2.32 11.64 -3.98
N SER A 7 2.91 12.09 -5.09
CA SER A 7 4.35 12.00 -5.31
C SER A 7 5.17 12.77 -4.26
N LEU A 8 4.64 13.92 -3.80
CA LEU A 8 5.25 14.73 -2.74
C LEU A 8 5.29 13.98 -1.41
N VAL A 9 4.17 13.35 -1.04
CA VAL A 9 4.08 12.55 0.21
C VAL A 9 5.08 11.40 0.19
N MET A 10 5.20 10.65 -0.91
CA MET A 10 6.18 9.55 -0.99
C MET A 10 7.61 10.05 -0.83
N ARG A 11 7.95 11.18 -1.46
CA ARG A 11 9.27 11.80 -1.33
C ARG A 11 9.56 12.24 0.11
N LEU A 12 8.58 12.83 0.79
CA LEU A 12 8.73 13.25 2.19
C LEU A 12 8.90 12.06 3.12
N ALA A 13 8.09 11.00 2.94
CA ALA A 13 8.23 9.75 3.68
C ALA A 13 9.63 9.15 3.50
N LYS A 14 10.14 9.09 2.26
CA LYS A 14 11.49 8.59 1.97
C LYS A 14 12.57 9.39 2.67
N LYS A 15 12.44 10.73 2.66
CA LYS A 15 13.37 11.63 3.34
C LYS A 15 13.40 11.41 4.86
N GLN A 16 12.25 11.06 5.46
CA GLN A 16 12.14 10.87 6.90
C GLN A 16 12.73 9.53 7.36
N VAL A 17 12.63 8.47 6.55
CA VAL A 17 13.22 7.16 6.87
C VAL A 17 14.71 7.09 6.52
N GLY A 18 15.15 7.84 5.51
CA GLY A 18 16.55 7.89 5.07
C GLY A 18 16.73 7.34 3.65
N SER A 19 17.81 7.79 2.99
CA SER A 19 18.10 7.46 1.58
C SER A 19 18.47 6.00 1.33
N ASP A 20 18.94 5.30 2.37
CA ASP A 20 19.36 3.89 2.30
C ASP A 20 18.22 2.92 2.65
N SER A 21 16.97 3.42 2.65
CA SER A 21 15.81 2.61 3.00
C SER A 21 15.64 1.42 2.06
N SER A 22 15.60 0.22 2.64
CA SER A 22 15.37 -1.03 1.94
C SER A 22 13.88 -1.29 1.70
N PHE A 23 13.58 -2.19 0.76
CA PHE A 23 12.19 -2.60 0.50
C PHE A 23 11.58 -3.21 1.77
N GLY A 24 10.42 -2.70 2.20
CA GLY A 24 9.71 -3.16 3.41
C GLY A 24 9.85 -2.25 4.63
N GLU A 25 10.78 -1.29 4.64
CA GLU A 25 10.90 -0.30 5.73
C GLU A 25 9.76 0.74 5.72
N VAL A 26 9.26 1.04 4.53
CA VAL A 26 8.07 1.88 4.34
C VAL A 26 7.01 1.03 3.68
N VAL A 27 5.85 0.97 4.34
CA VAL A 27 4.65 0.31 3.82
C VAL A 27 3.59 1.36 3.50
N VAL A 28 3.09 1.31 2.27
CA VAL A 28 1.98 2.17 1.81
C VAL A 28 0.73 1.34 1.66
N PHE A 29 -0.30 1.72 2.39
CA PHE A 29 -1.65 1.17 2.24
C PHE A 29 -2.46 2.06 1.31
N GLY A 30 -3.18 1.45 0.36
CA GLY A 30 -4.02 2.21 -0.59
C GLY A 30 -5.11 1.36 -1.21
N ASP A 31 -6.25 1.96 -1.50
CA ASP A 31 -7.40 1.33 -2.15
C ASP A 31 -7.52 1.75 -3.63
N GLY A 32 -6.72 2.72 -4.05
CA GLY A 32 -6.64 3.29 -5.39
C GLY A 32 -5.34 2.96 -6.13
N PRO A 33 -5.38 2.92 -7.48
CA PRO A 33 -4.20 2.60 -8.28
C PRO A 33 -3.16 3.73 -8.32
N VAL A 34 -3.52 4.96 -7.93
CA VAL A 34 -2.57 6.09 -7.92
C VAL A 34 -1.58 5.92 -6.79
N GLU A 35 -2.05 5.66 -5.58
CA GLU A 35 -1.26 5.45 -4.37
C GLU A 35 -0.29 4.28 -4.55
N ILE A 36 -0.79 3.16 -5.07
CA ILE A 36 0.03 1.96 -5.33
C ILE A 36 1.15 2.24 -6.33
N ARG A 37 0.85 2.96 -7.43
CA ARG A 37 1.89 3.32 -8.41
C ARG A 37 2.94 4.24 -7.83
N GLU A 38 2.54 5.22 -7.02
CA GLU A 38 3.49 6.13 -6.39
C GLU A 38 4.36 5.42 -5.35
N ALA A 39 3.80 4.49 -4.56
CA ALA A 39 4.56 3.64 -3.65
C ALA A 39 5.61 2.80 -4.41
N LYS A 40 5.18 2.15 -5.50
CA LYS A 40 6.06 1.35 -6.36
C LYS A 40 7.19 2.18 -6.96
N LYS A 41 6.91 3.39 -7.46
CA LYS A 41 7.94 4.33 -7.96
C LYS A 41 8.93 4.74 -6.89
N ALA A 42 8.48 4.88 -5.63
CA ALA A 42 9.33 5.24 -4.51
C ALA A 42 10.19 4.06 -3.99
N GLY A 43 9.87 2.83 -4.40
CA GLY A 43 10.51 1.59 -3.92
C GLY A 43 9.96 1.10 -2.58
N PHE A 44 8.75 1.54 -2.21
CA PHE A 44 8.10 1.13 -0.97
C PHE A 44 7.28 -0.14 -1.17
N LEU A 45 7.07 -0.90 -0.09
CA LEU A 45 6.16 -2.03 -0.09
C LEU A 45 4.72 -1.50 -0.11
N SER A 46 3.90 -2.03 -1.00
CA SER A 46 2.53 -1.57 -1.23
C SER A 46 1.49 -2.64 -0.90
N VAL A 47 0.50 -2.27 -0.07
CA VAL A 47 -0.61 -3.13 0.35
C VAL A 47 -1.92 -2.55 -0.17
N GLY A 48 -2.51 -3.23 -1.15
CA GLY A 48 -3.76 -2.84 -1.79
C GLY A 48 -4.98 -3.29 -0.98
N ILE A 49 -5.80 -2.35 -0.51
CA ILE A 49 -7.02 -2.66 0.26
C ILE A 49 -8.16 -2.94 -0.71
N VAL A 50 -8.71 -4.16 -0.71
CA VAL A 50 -9.76 -4.58 -1.65
C VAL A 50 -11.17 -4.57 -1.06
N SER A 51 -11.36 -3.95 0.10
CA SER A 51 -12.66 -3.89 0.79
C SER A 51 -13.75 -3.31 -0.11
N ASP A 52 -14.95 -3.91 -0.06
CA ASP A 52 -16.14 -3.30 -0.63
C ASP A 52 -16.73 -2.27 0.36
N GLU A 53 -16.41 -1.00 0.15
CA GLU A 53 -16.91 0.11 0.98
C GLU A 53 -18.41 0.36 0.82
N ARG A 54 -19.01 -0.03 -0.32
CA ARG A 54 -20.43 0.16 -0.56
C ARG A 54 -21.25 -0.83 0.25
N GLN A 55 -20.84 -2.10 0.22
CA GLN A 55 -21.49 -3.16 0.99
C GLN A 55 -21.01 -3.22 2.44
N ARG A 56 -19.84 -2.64 2.74
CA ARG A 56 -19.14 -2.68 4.04
C ARG A 56 -18.74 -4.08 4.50
N PHE A 57 -18.76 -5.06 3.60
CA PHE A 57 -18.26 -6.40 3.81
C PHE A 57 -17.80 -7.01 2.48
N GLY A 58 -16.88 -7.97 2.54
CA GLY A 58 -16.39 -8.65 1.36
C GLY A 58 -15.43 -7.81 0.51
N ILE A 59 -15.12 -8.33 -0.68
CA ILE A 59 -14.10 -7.78 -1.57
C ILE A 59 -14.71 -7.17 -2.84
N ASN A 60 -14.19 -6.01 -3.24
CA ASN A 60 -14.48 -5.41 -4.54
C ASN A 60 -13.53 -5.97 -5.60
N LYS A 61 -14.04 -6.86 -6.46
CA LYS A 61 -13.25 -7.52 -7.52
C LYS A 61 -12.64 -6.54 -8.53
N ALA A 62 -13.35 -5.46 -8.87
CA ALA A 62 -12.84 -4.43 -9.78
C ALA A 62 -11.72 -3.60 -9.13
N LYS A 63 -11.74 -3.45 -7.80
CA LYS A 63 -10.64 -2.84 -7.04
C LYS A 63 -9.40 -3.76 -7.07
N ARG A 64 -9.60 -5.06 -6.82
CA ARG A 64 -8.53 -6.07 -6.90
C ARG A 64 -7.76 -6.03 -8.22
N GLU A 65 -8.45 -6.09 -9.35
CA GLU A 65 -7.79 -6.07 -10.68
C GLU A 65 -6.97 -4.80 -10.91
N ARG A 66 -7.54 -3.64 -10.60
CA ARG A 66 -6.86 -2.34 -10.77
C ARG A 66 -5.61 -2.22 -9.88
N LEU A 67 -5.66 -2.74 -8.65
CA LEU A 67 -4.52 -2.69 -7.73
C LEU A 67 -3.39 -3.64 -8.15
N ILE A 68 -3.72 -4.82 -8.66
CA ILE A 68 -2.73 -5.74 -9.25
C ILE A 68 -2.03 -5.08 -10.44
N LEU A 69 -2.80 -4.49 -11.36
CA LEU A 69 -2.25 -3.78 -12.53
C LEU A 69 -1.45 -2.53 -12.15
N ALA A 70 -1.79 -1.86 -11.05
CA ALA A 70 -1.01 -0.76 -10.50
C ALA A 70 0.34 -1.21 -9.91
N GLY A 71 0.49 -2.51 -9.64
CA GLY A 71 1.72 -3.11 -9.14
C GLY A 71 1.75 -3.28 -7.62
N SER A 72 0.60 -3.51 -6.99
CA SER A 72 0.51 -3.80 -5.56
C SER A 72 1.29 -5.06 -5.21
N ASP A 73 2.11 -5.03 -4.15
CA ASP A 73 2.90 -6.19 -3.70
C ASP A 73 2.02 -7.20 -2.97
N LEU A 74 1.12 -6.69 -2.11
CA LEU A 74 0.15 -7.49 -1.38
C LEU A 74 -1.26 -6.93 -1.57
N LEU A 75 -2.27 -7.76 -1.32
CA LEU A 75 -3.66 -7.34 -1.24
C LEU A 75 -4.24 -7.77 0.10
N MET A 76 -5.02 -6.88 0.72
CA MET A 76 -5.67 -7.12 2.01
C MET A 76 -7.19 -6.87 1.88
N PRO A 77 -8.05 -7.80 2.33
CA PRO A 77 -9.50 -7.63 2.27
C PRO A 77 -9.97 -6.38 3.01
N ASP A 78 -9.54 -6.21 4.25
CA ASP A 78 -9.78 -5.05 5.11
C ASP A 78 -8.82 -5.13 6.33
N TYR A 79 -8.90 -4.18 7.26
CA TYR A 79 -8.00 -4.11 8.42
C TYR A 79 -8.22 -5.19 9.49
N SER A 80 -9.27 -6.03 9.39
CA SER A 80 -9.41 -7.21 10.27
C SER A 80 -8.30 -8.24 10.05
N TRP A 81 -7.62 -8.18 8.90
CA TRP A 81 -6.47 -9.02 8.54
C TRP A 81 -5.11 -8.45 8.99
N SER A 82 -5.11 -7.41 9.82
CA SER A 82 -3.87 -6.75 10.26
C SER A 82 -2.89 -7.70 10.96
N SER A 83 -3.39 -8.63 11.79
CA SER A 83 -2.56 -9.66 12.43
C SER A 83 -1.96 -10.64 11.42
N ASP A 84 -2.73 -11.04 10.40
CA ASP A 84 -2.24 -11.91 9.33
C ASP A 84 -1.19 -11.22 8.48
N LEU A 85 -1.39 -9.94 8.15
CA LEU A 85 -0.42 -9.12 7.44
C LEU A 85 0.87 -8.98 8.24
N ALA A 86 0.77 -8.62 9.53
CA ALA A 86 1.91 -8.47 10.40
C ALA A 86 2.73 -9.77 10.46
N ARG A 87 2.06 -10.91 10.65
CA ARG A 87 2.68 -12.23 10.61
C ARG A 87 3.36 -12.53 9.27
N ALA A 88 2.72 -12.21 8.14
CA ALA A 88 3.29 -12.42 6.81
C ALA A 88 4.52 -11.55 6.54
N LEU A 89 4.58 -10.36 7.14
CA LEU A 89 5.72 -9.43 7.05
C LEU A 89 6.77 -9.63 8.14
N GLY A 90 6.57 -10.57 9.06
CA GLY A 90 7.48 -10.82 10.18
C GLY A 90 7.48 -9.72 11.24
N TRP A 91 6.39 -8.94 11.33
CA TRP A 91 6.22 -7.92 12.36
C TRP A 91 5.78 -8.56 13.68
N GLU A 92 6.37 -8.12 14.78
CA GLU A 92 5.86 -8.46 16.11
C GLU A 92 4.49 -7.79 16.32
N THR A 93 3.51 -8.60 16.73
CA THR A 93 2.20 -8.11 17.17
C THR A 93 2.23 -8.10 18.69
N GLN A 94 2.00 -6.92 19.29
CA GLN A 94 1.82 -6.77 20.74
C GLN A 94 0.42 -7.21 21.17
#